data_AF-A0A136KUE0-F1
#
_entry.id   AF-A0A136KUE0-F1
#
_cell.length_a   1.000
_cell.length_b   1.000
_cell.length_c   1.000
_cell.angle_alpha   90.00
_cell.angle_beta   90.00
_cell.angle_gamma   90.00
#
_symmetry.space_group_name_H-M   'P 1'
#
loop_
_entity.id
_entity.type
_entity.pdbx_description
1 polymer ?
#
loop_
_entity_poly.entity_id
_entity_poly.type
_entity_poly.pdbx_seq_one_letter_code
_entity_poly.pdbx_strand_id
1 'polypeptide(L)' 'MSNKKIRNIIRIIHLFAAATFGMYFYSPIAGNETLKLVIQIVTLPSIALTGLALWQQAYLNKLLNRNNTPKPTASS' A
#
# COMPACT_ATOMS: atom_id res chain seq x y z
N MET A 1 -1.65 -6.54 15.17
CA MET A 1 -0.75 -7.13 14.13
C MET A 1 0.64 -6.54 14.31
N SER A 2 1.73 -7.29 14.07
CA SER A 2 3.10 -6.71 14.11
C SER A 2 3.35 -5.80 12.91
N ASN A 3 4.08 -4.68 13.10
CA ASN A 3 4.50 -3.77 12.03
C ASN A 3 5.21 -4.49 10.87
N LYS A 4 5.97 -5.55 11.18
CA LYS A 4 6.63 -6.39 10.15
C LYS A 4 5.61 -7.12 9.27
N LYS A 5 4.50 -7.60 9.83
CA LYS A 5 3.43 -8.29 9.09
C LYS A 5 2.68 -7.33 8.17
N ILE A 6 2.32 -6.14 8.67
CA ILE A 6 1.63 -5.09 7.89
C ILE A 6 2.49 -4.70 6.68
N ARG A 7 3.78 -4.46 6.89
CA ARG A 7 4.74 -4.17 5.80
C ARG A 7 4.74 -5.24 4.71
N ASN A 8 4.76 -6.51 5.14
CA ASN A 8 4.84 -7.62 4.19
C ASN A 8 3.57 -7.70 3.34
N ILE A 9 2.40 -7.48 3.93
CA ILE A 9 1.12 -7.45 3.22
C ILE A 9 1.11 -6.31 2.19
N ILE A 10 1.48 -5.09 2.59
CA ILE A 10 1.52 -3.93 1.67
C ILE A 10 2.49 -4.21 0.51
N ARG A 11 3.66 -4.80 0.80
CA ARG A 11 4.64 -5.15 -0.23
C ARG A 11 4.10 -6.19 -1.21
N ILE A 12 3.43 -7.23 -0.72
CA ILE A 12 2.82 -8.25 -1.58
C ILE A 12 1.76 -7.61 -2.49
N ILE A 13 0.86 -6.80 -1.93
CA ILE A 13 -0.16 -6.08 -2.71
C ILE A 13 0.50 -5.19 -3.78
N HIS A 14 1.56 -4.45 -3.41
CA HIS A 14 2.29 -3.58 -4.34
C HIS A 14 2.91 -4.38 -5.50
N LEU A 15 3.54 -5.52 -5.20
CA LEU A 15 4.15 -6.37 -6.22
C LEU A 15 3.11 -6.98 -7.17
N PHE A 16 1.97 -7.46 -6.64
CA PHE A 16 0.88 -7.94 -7.48
C PHE A 16 0.31 -6.83 -8.36
N ALA A 17 0.06 -5.64 -7.80
CA ALA A 17 -0.44 -4.51 -8.58
C ALA A 17 0.56 -4.07 -9.66
N ALA A 18 1.85 -3.99 -9.33
CA ALA A 18 2.91 -3.67 -10.28
C ALA A 18 3.07 -4.73 -11.37
N ALA A 19 2.94 -6.01 -11.04
CA ALA A 19 2.97 -7.10 -12.01
C ALA A 19 1.78 -7.02 -12.98
N THR A 20 0.56 -6.80 -12.47
CA THR A 20 -0.63 -6.57 -13.30
C THR A 20 -0.47 -5.36 -14.21
N PHE A 21 0.10 -4.27 -13.68
CA PHE A 21 0.38 -3.07 -14.46
C PHE A 21 1.41 -3.33 -15.57
N GLY A 22 2.52 -4.02 -15.25
CA GLY A 22 3.51 -4.43 -16.25
C GLY A 22 2.90 -5.33 -17.33
N MET A 23 2.09 -6.31 -16.93
CA MET A 23 1.39 -7.18 -17.87
C MET A 23 0.49 -6.39 -18.82
N TYR A 24 -0.21 -5.36 -18.36
CA TYR A 24 -1.01 -4.50 -19.22
C TYR A 24 -0.18 -3.79 -20.31
N PHE A 25 1.00 -3.28 -19.97
CA PHE A 25 1.87 -2.59 -20.93
C PHE A 25 2.53 -3.53 -21.94
N TYR A 26 2.85 -4.75 -21.53
CA TYR A 26 3.57 -5.71 -22.37
C TYR A 26 2.69 -6.79 -23.00
N SER A 27 1.38 -6.78 -22.73
CA SER A 27 0.43 -7.74 -23.31
C SER A 27 -0.30 -7.17 -24.52
N PRO A 28 -0.50 -7.96 -25.60
CA PRO A 28 -1.32 -7.57 -26.74
C PRO A 28 -2.82 -7.39 -26.40
N ILE A 29 -3.25 -7.70 -25.15
CA ILE A 29 -4.62 -7.51 -24.65
C ILE A 29 -4.93 -6.04 -24.30
N ALA A 30 -3.97 -5.11 -24.48
CA ALA A 30 -4.13 -3.69 -24.19
C ALA A 30 -5.33 -2.98 -24.87
N GLY A 31 -5.97 -3.61 -25.87
CA GLY A 31 -7.21 -3.14 -26.49
C GLY A 31 -8.50 -3.40 -25.70
N ASN A 32 -8.46 -4.11 -24.56
CA ASN A 32 -9.64 -4.37 -23.74
C ASN A 32 -9.97 -3.18 -22.83
N GLU A 33 -11.13 -2.55 -23.05
CA GLU A 33 -11.57 -1.35 -22.33
C GLU A 33 -11.85 -1.60 -20.84
N THR A 34 -12.37 -2.78 -20.49
CA THR A 34 -12.54 -3.18 -19.09
C THR A 34 -11.21 -3.26 -18.36
N LEU A 35 -10.18 -3.84 -19.00
CA LEU A 35 -8.84 -3.94 -18.42
C LEU A 35 -8.23 -2.54 -18.21
N LYS A 36 -8.41 -1.64 -19.18
CA LYS A 36 -7.97 -0.24 -19.06
C LYS A 36 -8.62 0.46 -17.85
N LEU A 37 -9.93 0.28 -17.63
CA LEU A 37 -10.63 0.84 -16.48
C LEU A 37 -10.11 0.28 -15.14
N VAL A 38 -9.88 -1.04 -15.08
CA VAL A 38 -9.28 -1.68 -13.89
C VAL A 38 -7.90 -1.09 -13.61
N ILE A 39 -7.07 -0.92 -14.64
CA ILE A 39 -5.74 -0.34 -14.49
C ILE A 39 -5.81 1.10 -13.95
N GLN A 40 -6.71 1.92 -14.50
CA GLN A 40 -6.82 3.34 -14.15
C GLN A 40 -7.42 3.59 -12.77
N ILE A 41 -8.46 2.84 -12.40
CA ILE A 41 -9.25 3.11 -11.18
C ILE A 41 -8.76 2.26 -10.00
N VAL A 42 -8.21 1.07 -10.25
CA VAL A 42 -7.82 0.14 -9.18
C VAL A 42 -6.31 0.01 -9.11
N THR A 43 -5.66 -0.39 -10.21
CA THR A 43 -4.25 -0.78 -10.18
C THR A 43 -3.34 0.42 -9.91
N LEU A 44 -3.48 1.51 -10.66
CA LEU A 44 -2.67 2.71 -10.51
C LEU A 44 -2.81 3.33 -9.10
N PRO A 45 -4.02 3.58 -8.59
CA PRO A 45 -4.19 4.08 -7.22
C PRO A 45 -3.62 3.13 -6.18
N SER A 46 -3.80 1.81 -6.35
CA SER A 46 -3.23 0.82 -5.43
C SER A 46 -1.71 0.86 -5.42
N ILE A 47 -1.05 0.93 -6.59
CA ILE A 47 0.42 1.06 -6.69
C ILE A 47 0.87 2.35 -6.00
N ALA A 48 0.22 3.48 -6.28
CA ALA A 48 0.57 4.77 -5.69
C ALA A 48 0.43 4.76 -4.17
N LEU A 49 -0.74 4.34 -3.64
CA LEU A 49 -1.01 4.30 -2.20
C LEU A 49 -0.06 3.34 -1.47
N THR A 50 0.15 2.13 -2.01
CA THR A 50 1.05 1.16 -1.39
C THR A 50 2.52 1.58 -1.50
N GLY A 51 2.93 2.20 -2.61
CA GLY A 51 4.27 2.76 -2.78
C GLY A 51 4.54 3.90 -1.80
N LEU A 52 3.60 4.85 -1.66
CA LEU A 52 3.67 5.92 -0.66
C LEU A 52 3.72 5.36 0.76
N ALA A 53 2.90 4.35 1.07
CA ALA A 53 2.88 3.73 2.40
C ALA A 53 4.21 3.02 2.72
N LEU A 54 4.84 2.38 1.74
CA LEU A 54 6.16 1.78 1.88
C LEU A 54 7.25 2.85 2.04
N TRP A 55 7.14 3.96 1.31
CA TRP A 55 8.10 5.06 1.40
C TRP A 55 8.02 5.81 2.73
N GLN A 56 6.80 6.14 3.18
CA GLN A 56 6.55 6.88 4.43
C GLN A 56 6.33 5.96 5.63
N GLN A 57 6.84 4.73 5.58
CA GLN A 57 6.53 3.72 6.60
C GLN A 57 6.93 4.16 8.01
N ALA A 58 8.07 4.83 8.18
CA ALA A 58 8.51 5.36 9.48
C ALA A 58 7.53 6.39 10.05
N TYR A 59 7.01 7.28 9.20
CA TYR A 59 6.02 8.28 9.59
C TYR A 59 4.69 7.64 9.98
N LEU A 60 4.21 6.68 9.18
CA LEU A 60 2.98 5.93 9.45
C LEU A 60 3.07 5.15 10.77
N ASN A 61 4.19 4.48 11.03
CA ASN A 61 4.42 3.77 12.29
C ASN A 61 4.38 4.73 13.50
N LYS A 62 4.94 5.94 13.36
CA LYS A 62 4.89 6.97 14.41
C LYS A 62 3.46 7.44 14.66
N LEU A 63 2.68 7.67 13.60
CA LEU A 63 1.28 8.09 13.71
C LEU A 63 0.42 7.01 14.39
N LEU A 64 0.58 5.75 13.98
CA LEU A 64 -0.16 4.62 14.54
C LEU A 64 0.14 4.38 16.03
N ASN A 65 1.39 4.60 16.44
CA ASN A 65 1.83 4.40 17.82
C ASN A 65 1.54 5.62 18.72
N ARG A 66 1.23 6.80 18.16
CA ARG A 66 0.97 8.02 18.93
C ARG A 66 -0.27 7.93 19.82
N ASN A 67 -1.20 7.05 19.50
CA ASN A 67 -2.43 6.85 20.28
C ASN A 67 -2.26 5.83 21.42
N ASN A 68 -1.12 5.13 21.48
CA ASN A 68 -0.84 4.10 22.48
C ASN A 68 0.07 4.58 23.62
N THR A 69 0.46 5.87 23.66
CA THR A 69 1.21 6.40 24.80
C THR A 69 0.33 6.34 26.05
N PRO A 70 0.69 5.53 27.07
CA PRO A 70 -0.02 5.54 28.35
C PRO A 70 0.05 6.95 28.91
N LYS A 71 -1.11 7.49 29.31
CA LYS A 71 -1.17 8.73 30.09
C LYS A 71 -0.26 8.52 31.31
N PRO A 72 0.69 9.43 31.63
CA PRO A 72 1.46 9.29 32.84
C PRO A 72 0.48 9.34 34.01
N THR A 73 0.32 8.22 34.71
CA THR A 73 -0.31 8.19 36.03
C THR A 73 0.58 9.05 36.92
N ALA A 74 0.11 10.27 37.22
CA ALA A 74 0.72 11.10 38.24
C ALA A 74 0.67 10.33 39.56
N SER A 75 1.82 9.84 40.02
CA SER A 75 1.98 9.35 41.38
C SER A 75 2.03 10.55 42.31
N SER A 76 0.97 10.71 43.11
CA SER A 76 0.91 11.60 44.29
C SER A 76 1.72 11.02 45.44
#